data_AF-A0A560RUT1-F1
#
_entry.id   AF-A0A560RUT1-F1
#
_cell.length_a   1.000
_cell.length_b   1.000
_cell.length_c   1.000
_cell.angle_alpha   90.00
_cell.angle_beta   90.00
_cell.angle_gamma   90.00
#
_symmetry.space_group_name_H-M   'P 1'
#
loop_
_entity.id
_entity.type
_entity.pdbx_description
1 polymer ?
#
loop_
_entity_poly.entity_id
_entity_poly.type
_entity_poly.pdbx_seq_one_letter_code
_entity_poly.pdbx_strand_id
1 'polypeptide(L)'
;MKQFEVLPAVQHFLSQPGRLFIGGSWQDAAAGRRFAVENPATEETLTEVAQGDARDVDAAVAAARAAFSGAWALQSPAQRGLLLFRLADLLDQHREELAQLITLENGKPISAARGEAANAATIIRYFAGCRPRLKAARCLYRRPAVRRCSTTPCVNRWVCAR
;
A
#
# COMPACT_ATOMS: atom_id res chain seq x y z
N MET A 1 -13.05 2.57 32.69
CA MET A 1 -13.11 2.75 31.22
C MET A 1 -14.23 1.85 30.73
N LYS A 2 -15.25 2.37 30.03
CA LYS A 2 -16.34 1.51 29.55
C LYS A 2 -15.80 0.59 28.46
N GLN A 3 -15.69 -0.69 28.78
CA GLN A 3 -15.39 -1.75 27.83
C GLN A 3 -16.52 -1.72 26.79
N PHE A 4 -16.19 -1.53 25.51
CA PHE A 4 -17.16 -1.57 24.42
C PHE A 4 -17.45 -3.02 24.06
N GLU A 5 -18.66 -3.31 23.60
CA GLU A 5 -19.04 -4.65 23.17
C GLU A 5 -18.35 -4.99 21.85
N VAL A 6 -17.66 -6.13 21.81
CA VAL A 6 -16.94 -6.61 20.63
C VAL A 6 -17.93 -7.23 19.66
N LEU A 7 -17.92 -6.79 18.41
CA LEU A 7 -18.83 -7.29 17.37
C LEU A 7 -18.62 -8.79 17.09
N PRO A 8 -19.68 -9.55 16.76
CA PRO A 8 -19.55 -10.97 16.43
C PRO A 8 -18.60 -11.25 15.26
N ALA A 9 -18.55 -10.36 14.27
CA ALA A 9 -17.61 -10.47 13.14
C ALA A 9 -16.15 -10.39 13.59
N VAL A 10 -15.84 -9.52 14.55
CA VAL A 10 -14.50 -9.36 15.12
C VAL A 10 -14.11 -10.59 15.94
N GLN A 11 -15.03 -11.11 16.76
CA GLN A 11 -14.80 -12.35 17.51
C GLN A 11 -14.55 -13.53 16.56
N HIS A 12 -15.34 -13.65 15.50
CA HIS A 12 -15.13 -14.68 14.49
C HIS A 12 -13.78 -14.55 13.80
N PHE A 13 -13.37 -13.33 13.43
CA PHE A 13 -12.06 -13.08 12.84
C PHE A 13 -10.92 -13.49 13.79
N LEU A 14 -10.98 -13.10 15.06
CA LEU A 14 -9.95 -13.42 16.06
C LEU A 14 -9.86 -14.92 16.39
N SER A 15 -10.97 -15.66 16.27
CA SER A 15 -10.99 -17.11 16.48
C SER A 15 -10.19 -17.90 15.43
N GLN A 16 -9.85 -17.27 14.30
CA GLN A 16 -9.02 -17.89 13.27
C GLN A 16 -7.58 -17.39 13.40
N PRO A 17 -6.58 -18.29 13.26
CA PRO A 17 -5.19 -17.87 13.28
C PRO A 17 -4.87 -16.99 12.06
N GLY A 18 -4.13 -15.91 12.30
CA GLY A 18 -3.67 -14.98 11.27
C GLY A 18 -2.72 -15.66 10.28
N ARG A 19 -2.92 -15.38 8.99
CA ARG A 19 -2.14 -15.93 7.88
C ARG A 19 -1.46 -14.83 7.09
N LEU A 20 -0.44 -15.18 6.31
CA LEU A 20 0.19 -14.27 5.36
C LEU A 20 -0.67 -14.18 4.10
N PHE A 21 -0.82 -12.99 3.54
CA PHE A 21 -1.48 -12.80 2.24
C PHE A 21 -0.42 -12.52 1.16
N ILE A 22 -0.06 -13.56 0.40
CA ILE A 22 1.01 -13.52 -0.61
C ILE A 22 0.43 -13.99 -1.95
N GLY A 23 0.67 -13.22 -3.02
CA GLY A 23 0.27 -13.60 -4.38
C GLY A 23 -1.24 -13.73 -4.61
N GLY A 24 -2.08 -13.17 -3.74
CA GLY A 24 -3.54 -13.28 -3.84
C GLY A 24 -4.15 -14.42 -3.03
N SER A 25 -3.35 -15.15 -2.25
CA SER A 25 -3.81 -16.26 -1.40
C SER A 25 -3.37 -16.09 0.05
N TRP A 26 -4.19 -16.60 0.96
CA TRP A 26 -3.84 -16.76 2.38
C TRP A 26 -3.04 -18.04 2.59
N GLN A 27 -1.87 -17.95 3.23
CA GLN A 27 -0.99 -19.07 3.49
C GLN A 27 -0.28 -18.94 4.85
N ASP A 28 0.18 -20.06 5.38
CA ASP A 28 1.05 -20.07 6.56
C ASP A 28 2.48 -19.68 6.20
N ALA A 29 3.29 -19.35 7.21
CA ALA A 29 4.70 -19.06 7.03
C ALA A 29 5.45 -20.32 6.56
N ALA A 30 6.45 -20.17 5.69
CA ALA A 30 7.25 -21.28 5.17
C ALA A 30 7.97 -22.08 6.27
N ALA A 31 8.29 -21.44 7.40
CA ALA A 31 8.87 -22.10 8.58
C ALA A 31 7.84 -22.69 9.55
N GLY A 32 6.54 -22.47 9.32
CA GLY A 32 5.47 -22.85 10.24
C GLY A 32 5.45 -22.07 11.57
N ARG A 33 6.31 -21.04 11.72
CA ARG A 33 6.39 -20.23 12.94
C ARG A 33 5.19 -19.32 13.08
N ARG A 34 4.78 -19.08 14.31
CA ARG A 34 3.72 -18.15 14.71
C ARG A 34 4.15 -17.35 15.93
N PHE A 35 3.51 -16.21 16.14
CA PHE A 35 3.64 -15.44 17.37
C PHE A 35 2.26 -15.01 17.88
N ALA A 36 2.13 -14.91 19.20
CA ALA A 36 0.91 -14.45 19.85
C ALA A 36 0.76 -12.93 19.68
N VAL A 37 -0.46 -12.47 19.40
CA VAL A 37 -0.86 -11.07 19.48
C VAL A 37 -1.66 -10.92 20.76
N GLU A 38 -1.21 -10.04 21.64
CA GLU A 38 -1.78 -9.84 22.97
C GLU A 38 -2.51 -8.51 23.04
N ASN A 39 -3.55 -8.45 23.87
CA ASN A 39 -4.23 -7.21 24.19
C ASN A 39 -3.43 -6.45 25.25
N PRO A 40 -2.89 -5.26 24.97
CA PRO A 40 -2.06 -4.54 25.93
C PRO A 40 -2.82 -4.04 27.18
N ALA A 41 -4.16 -4.04 27.16
CA ALA A 41 -4.97 -3.64 28.30
C ALA A 41 -5.29 -4.81 29.25
N THR A 42 -5.29 -6.06 28.77
CA THR A 42 -5.66 -7.25 29.57
C THR A 42 -4.55 -8.29 29.65
N GLU A 43 -3.50 -8.16 28.85
CA GLU A 43 -2.41 -9.15 28.67
C GLU A 43 -2.90 -10.52 28.14
N GLU A 44 -4.16 -10.61 27.71
CA GLU A 44 -4.71 -11.83 27.14
C GLU A 44 -4.32 -11.96 25.66
N THR A 45 -4.00 -13.18 25.23
CA THR A 45 -3.76 -13.48 23.82
C THR A 45 -5.06 -13.36 23.02
N LEU A 46 -5.05 -12.51 22.00
CA LEU A 46 -6.15 -12.32 21.06
C LEU A 46 -6.19 -13.42 19.99
N THR A 47 -5.04 -13.68 19.37
CA THR A 47 -4.87 -14.70 18.31
C THR A 47 -3.38 -14.97 18.08
N GLU A 48 -3.07 -15.97 17.24
CA GLU A 48 -1.71 -16.23 16.75
C GLU A 48 -1.59 -15.87 15.27
N VAL A 49 -0.52 -15.17 14.89
CA VAL A 49 -0.27 -14.76 13.51
C VAL A 49 0.97 -15.46 12.96
N ALA A 50 0.91 -15.88 11.70
CA ALA A 50 2.04 -16.47 10.98
C ALA A 50 3.26 -15.53 10.97
N GLN A 51 4.42 -16.04 11.40
CA GLN A 51 5.68 -15.30 11.45
C GLN A 51 6.50 -15.58 10.19
N GLY A 52 6.39 -14.69 9.19
CA GLY A 52 7.14 -14.80 7.95
C GLY A 52 8.66 -14.75 8.15
N ASP A 53 9.39 -15.52 7.35
CA ASP A 53 10.85 -15.45 7.25
C ASP A 53 11.32 -14.90 5.89
N ALA A 54 12.63 -14.94 5.63
CA ALA A 54 13.21 -14.45 4.39
C ALA A 54 12.60 -15.11 3.13
N ARG A 55 12.20 -16.38 3.21
CA ARG A 55 11.59 -17.12 2.09
C ARG A 55 10.19 -16.61 1.78
N ASP A 56 9.41 -16.29 2.81
CA ASP A 56 8.09 -15.68 2.64
C ASP A 56 8.21 -14.27 2.04
N VAL A 57 9.24 -13.51 2.45
CA VAL A 57 9.56 -12.20 1.87
C VAL A 57 9.95 -12.35 0.40
N ASP A 58 10.82 -13.28 0.05
CA ASP A 58 11.22 -13.54 -1.34
C ASP A 58 10.02 -13.93 -2.21
N ALA A 59 9.12 -14.77 -1.69
CA ALA A 59 7.87 -15.14 -2.35
C ALA A 59 6.95 -13.93 -2.57
N ALA A 60 6.81 -13.06 -1.57
CA ALA A 60 6.04 -11.82 -1.67
C ALA A 60 6.63 -10.86 -2.72
N VAL A 61 7.95 -10.70 -2.75
CA VAL A 61 8.65 -9.86 -3.74
C VAL A 61 8.49 -10.42 -5.15
N ALA A 62 8.62 -11.74 -5.32
CA ALA A 62 8.42 -12.39 -6.61
C ALA A 62 6.98 -12.20 -7.11
N ALA A 63 5.98 -12.40 -6.25
CA ALA A 63 4.57 -12.17 -6.57
C ALA A 63 4.29 -10.70 -6.92
N ALA A 64 4.82 -9.75 -6.16
CA ALA A 64 4.69 -8.32 -6.45
C ALA A 64 5.33 -7.94 -7.80
N ARG A 65 6.51 -8.50 -8.12
CA ARG A 65 7.18 -8.28 -9.40
C ARG A 65 6.37 -8.86 -10.57
N ALA A 66 5.84 -10.07 -10.41
CA ALA A 66 4.97 -10.69 -11.41
C ALA A 66 3.70 -9.86 -11.67
N ALA A 67 3.07 -9.33 -10.60
CA ALA A 67 1.94 -8.42 -10.73
C ALA A 67 2.33 -7.13 -11.45
N PHE A 68 3.49 -6.55 -11.11
CA PHE A 68 4.01 -5.32 -11.71
C PHE A 68 4.30 -5.45 -13.22
N SER A 69 4.76 -6.62 -13.69
CA SER A 69 4.94 -6.88 -15.13
C SER A 69 3.73 -7.52 -15.81
N GLY A 70 2.69 -7.87 -15.04
CA GLY A 70 1.56 -8.68 -15.48
C GLY A 70 0.27 -7.89 -15.68
N ALA A 71 -0.85 -8.51 -15.28
CA ALA A 71 -2.19 -7.99 -15.51
C ALA A 71 -2.39 -6.57 -14.93
N TRP A 72 -1.77 -6.26 -13.78
CA TRP A 72 -1.88 -4.93 -13.15
C TRP A 72 -1.25 -3.81 -14.00
N ALA A 73 -0.14 -4.08 -14.70
CA ALA A 73 0.47 -3.11 -15.60
C ALA A 73 -0.38 -2.84 -16.85
N LEU A 74 -1.11 -3.85 -17.32
CA LEU A 74 -2.00 -3.72 -18.48
C LEU A 74 -3.31 -2.98 -18.16
N GLN A 75 -3.68 -2.87 -16.88
CA GLN A 75 -4.86 -2.12 -16.47
C GLN A 75 -4.68 -0.62 -16.75
N SER A 76 -5.71 0.02 -17.30
CA SER A 76 -5.71 1.46 -17.46
C SER A 76 -5.68 2.16 -16.09
N PRO A 77 -5.14 3.40 -16.00
CA PRO A 77 -5.18 4.16 -14.76
C PRO A 77 -6.60 4.35 -14.20
N ALA A 78 -7.61 4.44 -15.06
CA ALA A 78 -9.00 4.54 -14.66
C ALA A 78 -9.50 3.27 -13.97
N GLN A 79 -9.22 2.09 -14.54
CA GLN A 79 -9.61 0.81 -13.94
C GLN A 79 -8.93 0.59 -12.57
N ARG A 80 -7.65 0.94 -12.44
CA ARG A 80 -6.96 0.90 -11.14
C ARG A 80 -7.61 1.82 -10.11
N GLY A 81 -8.00 3.03 -10.52
CA GLY A 81 -8.74 3.96 -9.66
C GLY A 81 -10.07 3.38 -9.18
N LEU A 82 -10.83 2.72 -10.06
CA LEU A 82 -12.10 2.07 -9.70
C LEU A 82 -11.90 0.96 -8.65
N LEU A 83 -10.83 0.17 -8.76
CA LEU A 83 -10.50 -0.86 -7.76
C LEU A 83 -10.18 -0.23 -6.39
N LEU A 84 -9.44 0.89 -6.36
CA LEU A 84 -9.14 1.60 -5.12
C LEU A 84 -10.39 2.27 -4.51
N PHE A 85 -11.30 2.80 -5.32
CA PHE A 85 -12.59 3.30 -4.81
C PHE A 85 -13.40 2.19 -4.15
N ARG A 86 -13.48 1.02 -4.81
CA ARG A 86 -14.15 -0.15 -4.24
C ARG A 86 -13.51 -0.59 -2.93
N LEU A 87 -12.17 -0.55 -2.83
CA LEU A 87 -11.46 -0.84 -1.60
C LEU A 87 -11.84 0.14 -0.48
N ALA A 88 -11.91 1.44 -0.78
CA ALA A 88 -12.32 2.42 0.22
C ALA A 88 -13.77 2.24 0.69
N ASP A 89 -14.68 1.85 -0.20
CA ASP A 89 -16.07 1.56 0.16
C ASP A 89 -16.15 0.34 1.09
N LEU A 90 -15.32 -0.68 0.86
CA LEU A 90 -15.20 -1.82 1.77
C LEU A 90 -14.63 -1.41 3.14
N LEU A 91 -13.62 -0.54 3.18
CA LEU A 91 -13.09 -0.02 4.44
C LEU A 91 -14.15 0.72 5.26
N ASP A 92 -15.02 1.51 4.62
CA ASP A 92 -16.11 2.22 5.30
C ASP A 92 -17.23 1.28 5.79
N GLN A 93 -17.50 0.21 5.05
CA GLN A 93 -18.45 -0.83 5.45
C GLN A 93 -17.96 -1.55 6.72
N HIS A 94 -16.67 -1.86 6.79
CA HIS A 94 -16.04 -2.56 7.91
C HIS A 94 -15.42 -1.61 8.95
N ARG A 95 -15.76 -0.31 8.95
CA ARG A 95 -15.06 0.71 9.77
C ARG A 95 -15.05 0.40 11.26
N GLU A 96 -16.18 -0.10 11.78
CA GLU A 96 -16.33 -0.35 13.21
C GLU A 96 -15.54 -1.60 13.61
N GLU A 97 -15.57 -2.65 12.78
CA GLU A 97 -14.76 -3.85 12.97
C GLU A 97 -13.27 -3.52 13.00
N LEU A 98 -12.82 -2.70 12.04
CA LEU A 98 -11.42 -2.23 11.98
C LEU A 98 -11.05 -1.39 13.20
N ALA A 99 -11.93 -0.49 13.64
CA ALA A 99 -11.69 0.31 14.84
C ALA A 99 -11.57 -0.55 16.11
N GLN A 100 -12.42 -1.57 16.24
CA GLN A 100 -12.33 -2.50 17.37
C GLN A 100 -11.04 -3.31 17.33
N LEU A 101 -10.63 -3.82 16.16
CA LEU A 101 -9.35 -4.53 16.00
C LEU A 101 -8.16 -3.64 16.35
N ILE A 102 -8.13 -2.39 15.88
CA ILE A 102 -7.08 -1.41 16.22
C ILE A 102 -7.04 -1.17 17.74
N THR A 103 -8.19 -1.02 18.39
CA THR A 103 -8.23 -0.83 19.85
C THR A 103 -7.79 -2.08 20.61
N LEU A 104 -8.19 -3.27 20.18
CA LEU A 104 -7.81 -4.52 20.84
C LEU A 104 -6.31 -4.80 20.71
N GLU A 105 -5.73 -4.59 19.53
CA GLU A 105 -4.32 -4.89 19.26
C GLU A 105 -3.38 -3.78 19.75
N ASN A 106 -3.75 -2.50 19.56
CA ASN A 106 -2.88 -1.38 19.91
C ASN A 106 -3.18 -0.76 21.30
N GLY A 107 -4.35 -1.03 21.88
CA GLY A 107 -4.78 -0.48 23.18
C GLY A 107 -5.31 0.95 23.15
N LYS A 108 -5.39 1.59 21.97
CA LYS A 108 -5.85 2.98 21.87
C LYS A 108 -7.35 3.13 22.12
N PRO A 109 -7.83 4.28 22.64
CA PRO A 109 -9.26 4.50 22.82
C PRO A 109 -10.06 4.33 21.53
N ILE A 110 -11.23 3.68 21.61
CA ILE A 110 -12.09 3.37 20.46
C ILE A 110 -12.49 4.62 19.65
N SER A 111 -12.62 5.77 20.31
CA SER A 111 -12.90 7.05 19.63
C SER A 111 -11.77 7.46 18.68
N ALA A 112 -10.51 7.28 19.10
CA ALA A 112 -9.35 7.55 18.26
C ALA A 112 -9.23 6.51 17.12
N ALA A 113 -9.44 5.22 17.43
CA ALA A 113 -9.40 4.15 16.44
C ALA A 113 -10.46 4.32 15.33
N ARG A 114 -11.67 4.78 15.66
CA ARG A 114 -12.71 5.12 14.66
C ARG A 114 -12.26 6.23 13.71
N GLY A 115 -11.55 7.23 14.24
CA GLY A 115 -10.95 8.29 13.43
C GLY A 115 -9.89 7.75 12.46
N GLU A 116 -9.04 6.84 12.92
CA GLU A 116 -8.02 6.21 12.07
C GLU A 116 -8.62 5.32 10.99
N ALA A 117 -9.62 4.51 11.31
CA ALA A 117 -10.32 3.67 10.33
C ALA A 117 -10.98 4.53 9.23
N ALA A 118 -11.63 5.64 9.61
CA ALA A 118 -12.21 6.58 8.65
C ALA A 118 -11.14 7.30 7.80
N ASN A 119 -10.00 7.64 8.41
CA ASN A 119 -8.88 8.27 7.70
C ASN A 119 -8.26 7.31 6.67
N ALA A 120 -8.13 6.02 6.98
CA ALA A 120 -7.62 5.02 6.04
C ALA A 120 -8.45 5.00 4.74
N ALA A 121 -9.79 4.95 4.84
CA ALA A 121 -10.66 5.01 3.68
C ALA A 121 -10.49 6.33 2.89
N THR A 122 -10.38 7.45 3.59
CA THR A 122 -10.17 8.79 2.98
C THR A 122 -8.86 8.85 2.19
N ILE A 123 -7.76 8.34 2.76
CA ILE A 123 -6.45 8.30 2.11
C ILE A 123 -6.52 7.45 0.83
N ILE A 124 -7.15 6.28 0.89
CA ILE A 124 -7.30 5.42 -0.28
C ILE A 124 -8.13 6.11 -1.37
N ARG A 125 -9.24 6.80 -1.02
CA ARG A 125 -10.03 7.56 -1.99
C ARG A 125 -9.25 8.70 -2.63
N TYR A 126 -8.42 9.40 -1.85
CA TYR A 126 -7.55 10.44 -2.38
C TYR A 126 -6.63 9.88 -3.47
N PHE A 127 -5.93 8.77 -3.19
CA PHE A 127 -5.05 8.13 -4.16
C PHE A 127 -5.79 7.48 -5.34
N ALA A 128 -7.02 7.01 -5.14
CA ALA A 128 -7.89 6.52 -6.22
C ALA A 128 -8.23 7.64 -7.23
N GLY A 129 -8.48 8.85 -6.72
CA GLY A 129 -8.75 10.05 -7.52
C GLY A 129 -7.51 10.66 -8.18
N CYS A 130 -6.31 10.35 -7.69
CA CYS A 130 -5.05 10.70 -8.34
C CYS A 130 -4.88 9.91 -9.65
N ARG A 131 -5.50 10.40 -10.73
CA ARG A 131 -5.04 10.08 -12.09
C ARG A 131 -3.55 10.39 -12.18
N PRO A 132 -2.74 9.66 -12.97
CA PRO A 132 -1.34 10.03 -13.18
C PRO A 132 -1.30 11.42 -13.81
N ARG A 133 -1.22 12.45 -12.96
CA ARG A 133 -0.77 13.81 -13.29
C ARG A 133 0.75 13.83 -13.42
N LEU A 134 1.37 12.68 -13.63
CA LEU A 134 2.67 12.56 -14.26
C LEU A 134 2.51 13.06 -15.71
N LYS A 135 2.37 14.37 -15.85
CA LYS A 135 2.71 15.02 -17.10
C LYS A 135 4.19 14.72 -17.27
N ALA A 136 4.53 13.76 -18.12
CA ALA A 136 5.85 13.76 -18.71
C ALA A 136 5.98 15.16 -19.31
N ALA A 137 6.78 16.02 -18.67
CA ALA A 137 7.19 17.26 -19.30
C ALA A 137 7.87 16.81 -20.58
N ARG A 138 7.15 16.90 -21.71
CA ARG A 138 7.72 16.71 -23.03
C ARG A 138 8.80 17.76 -23.10
N CYS A 139 10.05 17.33 -22.95
CA CYS A 139 11.18 18.22 -23.08
C CYS A 139 11.14 18.72 -24.53
N LEU A 140 10.57 19.92 -24.72
CA LEU A 140 10.46 20.57 -26.02
C LEU A 140 11.82 21.07 -26.52
N TYR A 141 12.91 20.73 -25.84
CA TYR A 141 14.26 20.91 -26.37
C TYR A 141 14.53 19.88 -27.46
N ARG A 142 13.98 20.16 -28.64
CA ARG A 142 14.42 19.60 -29.91
C ARG A 142 15.87 20.07 -30.07
N ARG A 143 16.85 19.24 -29.71
CA ARG A 143 18.27 19.50 -30.04
C ARG A 143 18.28 19.87 -31.53
N PRO A 144 18.74 21.08 -31.92
CA PRO A 144 19.01 21.33 -33.32
C PRO A 144 20.03 20.29 -33.74
N ALA A 145 19.82 19.65 -34.90
CA ALA A 145 20.74 18.68 -35.43
C ALA A 145 22.16 19.27 -35.41
N VAL A 146 23.04 18.70 -34.58
CA VAL A 146 24.47 18.96 -34.68
C VAL A 146 24.87 18.46 -36.07
N ARG A 147 24.95 19.38 -37.03
CA ARG A 147 25.74 19.15 -38.24
C ARG A 147 27.16 18.97 -37.73
N ARG A 148 27.71 17.78 -37.91
CA ARG A 148 29.15 17.54 -37.74
C ARG A 148 29.86 18.51 -38.71
N CYS A 149 30.42 19.59 -38.19
CA CYS A 149 31.37 20.38 -38.94
C CYS A 149 32.71 19.67 -38.78
N SER A 150 33.08 18.90 -39.80
CA SER A 150 34.42 18.41 -39.98
C SER A 150 35.37 19.59 -40.17
N THR A 151 36.53 19.49 -39.53
CA THR A 151 37.79 20.20 -39.79
C THR A 151 37.96 21.67 -39.32
N THR A 152 38.91 21.79 -38.38
CA THR A 152 39.88 22.88 -38.10
C THR A 152 39.55 23.94 -37.03
N PRO A 153 40.53 24.32 -36.17
CA PRO A 153 40.29 25.04 -34.92
C PRO A 153 40.53 26.55 -35.08
N CYS A 154 39.54 27.37 -34.74
CA CYS A 154 39.72 28.82 -34.67
C CYS A 154 39.46 29.33 -33.25
N VAL A 155 40.57 29.80 -32.70
CA VAL A 155 40.83 30.44 -31.42
C VAL A 155 39.96 31.69 -31.23
N ASN A 156 39.45 31.87 -30.01
CA ASN A 156 39.03 33.11 -29.35
C ASN A 156 38.57 34.30 -30.22
N ARG A 157 37.25 34.59 -30.21
CA ARG A 157 36.79 35.97 -29.97
C ARG A 157 35.36 36.03 -29.45
N TRP A 158 35.26 36.50 -28.21
CA TRP A 158 34.07 37.15 -27.67
C TRP A 158 33.60 38.29 -28.58
N VAL A 159 32.29 38.44 -28.74
CA VAL A 159 31.51 39.70 -28.65
C VAL A 159 30.05 39.38 -29.05
N CYS A 160 29.14 39.59 -28.09
CA CYS A 160 27.71 39.77 -28.34
C CYS A 160 27.48 41.09 -29.09
N ALA A 161 26.69 41.09 -30.17
CA ALA A 161 25.88 42.24 -30.56
C ALA A 161 24.84 41.89 -31.65
N ARG A 162 23.58 42.19 -31.31
CA ARG A 162 22.34 42.34 -32.12
C ARG A 162 21.58 41.07 -32.51
#